data_AF-A0A1H6F2K9-F1
#
_entry.id   AF-A0A1H6F2K9-F1
#
_cell.length_a   1.000
_cell.length_b   1.000
_cell.length_c   1.000
_cell.angle_alpha   90.00
_cell.angle_beta   90.00
_cell.angle_gamma   90.00
#
_symmetry.space_group_name_H-M   'P 1'
#
loop_
_entity.id
_entity.type
_entity.pdbx_description
1 polymer ?
#
loop_
_entity_poly.entity_id
_entity_poly.type
_entity_poly.pdbx_seq_one_letter_code
_entity_poly.pdbx_strand_id
1 'polypeptide(L)'
;MVHPGPRSRTRDLLRELYGPGKSRYEQQSDPHLIATRDPFEPDPARTDATLDDLATHLNRPAEHYARPLHRYVWHCTALTARHDRPLTDTTWAQIAARLLDAAGIAPLGDLEACRWIALRHAHDHIHLVATLARQDGRIPEMHGNWYRMRETCDRIEAELGLLPAQASRT
;
A
#
# COMPACT_ATOMS: atom_id res chain seq x y z
N MET A 1 5.58 -0.18 10.06
CA MET A 1 6.92 -0.78 10.26
C MET A 1 7.27 -1.55 8.99
N VAL A 2 8.44 -1.33 8.37
CA VAL A 2 8.85 -2.04 7.15
C VAL A 2 9.68 -3.26 7.55
N HIS A 3 9.15 -4.47 7.33
CA HIS A 3 9.89 -5.72 7.55
C HIS A 3 10.33 -6.29 6.19
N PRO A 4 11.64 -6.40 5.90
CA PRO A 4 12.08 -7.11 4.71
C PRO A 4 11.99 -8.62 4.96
N GLY A 5 10.89 -9.23 4.50
CA GLY A 5 10.74 -10.69 4.43
C GLY A 5 11.56 -11.32 3.30
N PRO A 6 11.79 -12.65 3.32
CA PRO A 6 12.52 -13.35 2.27
C PRO A 6 11.68 -13.43 0.99
N ARG A 7 12.23 -12.96 -0.15
CA ARG A 7 11.77 -13.19 -1.54
C ARG A 7 10.25 -13.41 -1.73
N SER A 8 9.38 -12.50 -1.29
CA SER A 8 7.94 -12.65 -1.60
C SER A 8 7.67 -12.14 -3.01
N ARG A 9 7.22 -13.00 -3.92
CA ARG A 9 6.64 -12.57 -5.20
C ARG A 9 5.40 -11.72 -4.90
N THR A 10 5.05 -10.76 -5.75
CA THR A 10 3.86 -9.90 -5.58
C THR A 10 2.62 -10.71 -5.21
N ARG A 11 2.39 -11.84 -5.91
CA ARG A 11 1.30 -12.78 -5.61
C ARG A 11 1.32 -13.34 -4.19
N ASP A 12 2.49 -13.71 -3.66
CA ASP A 12 2.58 -14.31 -2.32
C ASP A 12 2.21 -13.30 -1.24
N LEU A 13 2.65 -12.04 -1.42
CA LEU A 13 2.23 -10.93 -0.56
C LEU A 13 0.72 -10.71 -0.67
N LEU A 14 0.17 -10.62 -1.88
CA LEU A 14 -1.28 -10.43 -2.06
C LEU A 14 -2.07 -11.57 -1.42
N ARG A 15 -1.62 -12.83 -1.55
CA ARG A 15 -2.25 -13.97 -0.87
C ARG A 15 -2.24 -13.83 0.65
N GLU A 16 -1.18 -13.27 1.23
CA GLU A 16 -1.15 -12.96 2.66
C GLU A 16 -2.13 -11.85 3.03
N LEU A 17 -2.23 -10.80 2.20
CA LEU A 17 -3.10 -9.64 2.48
C LEU A 17 -4.59 -9.91 2.31
N TYR A 18 -4.95 -10.82 1.39
CA TYR A 18 -6.33 -11.27 1.15
C TYR A 18 -6.70 -12.54 1.94
N GLY A 19 -5.70 -13.32 2.35
CA GLY A 19 -5.89 -14.54 3.12
C GLY A 19 -6.21 -14.26 4.59
N PRO A 20 -6.79 -15.23 5.32
CA PRO A 20 -7.21 -15.06 6.70
C PRO A 20 -6.02 -14.65 7.58
N GLY A 21 -6.19 -13.56 8.33
CA GLY A 21 -5.17 -12.99 9.22
C GLY A 21 -4.47 -14.02 10.12
N LYS A 22 -3.20 -13.76 10.48
CA LYS A 22 -2.35 -14.72 11.22
C LYS A 22 -2.71 -14.80 12.70
N SER A 23 -3.48 -13.86 13.24
CA SER A 23 -3.93 -13.88 14.63
C SER A 23 -5.39 -13.47 14.84
N ARG A 24 -5.96 -13.85 16.00
CA ARG A 24 -7.32 -13.48 16.44
C ARG A 24 -7.52 -11.96 16.61
N TYR A 25 -6.45 -11.19 16.79
CA TYR A 25 -6.52 -9.73 16.91
C TYR A 25 -6.42 -9.02 15.55
N GLU A 26 -6.01 -9.76 14.51
CA GLU A 26 -6.04 -9.38 13.10
C GLU A 26 -7.28 -9.97 12.42
N GLN A 27 -8.40 -10.07 13.14
CA GLN A 27 -9.68 -10.54 12.58
C GLN A 27 -10.09 -9.61 11.43
N GLN A 28 -9.71 -10.05 10.24
CA GLN A 28 -9.91 -9.42 8.96
C GLN A 28 -11.40 -9.36 8.70
N SER A 29 -11.97 -8.16 8.69
CA SER A 29 -13.42 -8.03 8.60
C SER A 29 -13.93 -8.09 7.17
N ASP A 30 -13.10 -7.78 6.16
CA ASP A 30 -13.48 -7.68 4.75
C ASP A 30 -12.31 -7.15 3.89
N PRO A 31 -11.35 -7.98 3.43
CA PRO A 31 -10.22 -7.47 2.66
C PRO A 31 -10.65 -7.07 1.25
N HIS A 32 -10.40 -5.82 0.86
CA HIS A 32 -10.79 -5.28 -0.45
C HIS A 32 -9.94 -4.09 -0.90
N LEU A 33 -9.93 -3.79 -2.19
CA LEU A 33 -9.25 -2.62 -2.74
C LEU A 33 -10.07 -1.36 -2.45
N ILE A 34 -9.38 -0.31 -1.99
CA ILE A 34 -10.00 1.01 -1.74
C ILE A 34 -9.47 2.10 -2.66
N ALA A 35 -8.29 1.90 -3.23
CA ALA A 35 -7.70 2.74 -4.26
C ALA A 35 -6.61 2.00 -5.01
N THR A 36 -6.41 2.37 -6.26
CA THR A 36 -5.44 1.75 -7.18
C THR A 36 -4.90 2.82 -8.11
N ARG A 37 -3.76 2.55 -8.76
CA ARG A 37 -3.28 3.40 -9.84
C ARG A 37 -4.28 3.49 -11.00
N ASP A 38 -4.76 2.34 -11.44
CA ASP A 38 -5.76 2.23 -12.50
C ASP A 38 -7.16 2.17 -11.85
N PRO A 39 -8.02 3.19 -12.02
CA PRO A 39 -9.35 3.22 -11.42
C PRO A 39 -10.25 2.04 -11.79
N PHE A 40 -9.92 1.29 -12.84
CA PHE A 40 -10.66 0.12 -13.31
C PHE A 40 -10.01 -1.21 -12.94
N GLU A 41 -8.96 -1.20 -12.10
CA GLU A 41 -8.33 -2.42 -11.60
C GLU A 41 -9.38 -3.27 -10.85
N PRO A 42 -9.65 -4.50 -11.31
CA PRO A 42 -10.67 -5.34 -10.69
C PRO A 42 -10.18 -5.85 -9.33
N ASP A 43 -11.04 -5.78 -8.31
CA ASP A 43 -10.73 -6.30 -6.99
C ASP A 43 -11.01 -7.81 -6.92
N PRO A 44 -10.00 -8.67 -6.65
CA PRO A 44 -10.18 -10.10 -6.47
C PRO A 44 -11.16 -10.49 -5.36
N ALA A 45 -11.43 -9.63 -4.38
CA ALA A 45 -12.43 -9.90 -3.34
C ALA A 45 -13.87 -9.55 -3.75
N ARG A 46 -14.07 -8.92 -4.91
CA ARG A 46 -15.38 -8.41 -5.37
C ARG A 46 -15.76 -8.85 -6.77
N THR A 47 -14.82 -9.41 -7.51
CA THR A 47 -14.94 -9.76 -8.93
C THR A 47 -14.44 -11.19 -9.15
N ASP A 48 -14.43 -11.64 -10.40
CA ASP A 48 -13.84 -12.91 -10.83
C ASP A 48 -12.33 -12.83 -11.10
N ALA A 49 -11.72 -11.64 -10.95
CA ALA A 49 -10.27 -11.47 -11.11
C ALA A 49 -9.48 -12.25 -10.07
N THR A 50 -8.33 -12.78 -10.47
CA THR A 50 -7.48 -13.57 -9.58
C THR A 50 -6.36 -12.73 -8.97
N LEU A 51 -5.76 -13.24 -7.89
CA LEU A 51 -4.52 -12.67 -7.34
C LEU A 51 -3.35 -12.69 -8.35
N ASP A 52 -3.38 -13.60 -9.32
CA ASP A 52 -2.38 -13.64 -10.40
C ASP A 52 -2.57 -12.51 -11.39
N ASP A 53 -3.82 -12.18 -11.74
CA ASP A 53 -4.14 -11.06 -12.63
C ASP A 53 -3.66 -9.75 -12.01
N LEU A 54 -4.02 -9.51 -10.75
CA LEU A 54 -3.58 -8.31 -10.01
C LEU A 54 -2.05 -8.25 -9.87
N ALA A 55 -1.40 -9.37 -9.56
CA ALA A 55 0.06 -9.43 -9.51
C ALA A 55 0.70 -9.12 -10.87
N THR A 56 0.13 -9.63 -11.96
CA THR A 56 0.58 -9.38 -13.33
C THR A 56 0.44 -7.90 -13.67
N HIS A 57 -0.71 -7.29 -13.38
CA HIS A 57 -0.93 -5.87 -13.60
C HIS A 57 0.05 -5.00 -12.81
N LEU A 58 0.29 -5.31 -11.54
CA LEU A 58 1.30 -4.62 -10.72
C LEU A 58 2.72 -4.78 -11.28
N ASN A 59 3.08 -5.95 -11.77
CA ASN A 59 4.44 -6.26 -12.23
C ASN A 59 4.78 -5.75 -13.64
N ARG A 60 3.78 -5.37 -14.44
CA ARG A 60 3.94 -4.99 -15.85
C ARG A 60 5.14 -4.04 -16.14
N PRO A 61 5.40 -2.98 -15.35
CA PRO A 61 6.55 -2.10 -15.61
C PRO A 61 7.91 -2.80 -15.35
N ALA A 62 7.97 -3.74 -14.40
CA ALA A 62 9.19 -4.46 -14.06
C ALA A 62 9.60 -5.48 -15.14
N GLU A 63 8.64 -5.99 -15.93
CA GLU A 63 8.91 -6.91 -17.04
C GLU A 63 9.73 -6.27 -18.16
N HIS A 64 9.61 -4.95 -18.31
CA HIS A 64 10.30 -4.17 -19.34
C HIS A 64 11.68 -3.68 -18.86
N TYR A 65 12.07 -4.00 -17.63
CA TYR A 65 13.33 -3.55 -17.06
C TYR A 65 14.50 -4.37 -17.61
N ALA A 66 15.55 -3.70 -18.11
CA ALA A 66 16.68 -4.35 -18.77
C ALA A 66 17.49 -5.32 -17.88
N ARG A 67 17.32 -5.26 -16.56
CA ARG A 67 17.95 -6.15 -15.59
C ARG A 67 16.90 -6.73 -14.66
N PRO A 68 16.99 -8.04 -14.30
CA PRO A 68 16.10 -8.63 -13.32
C PRO A 68 16.13 -7.87 -11.99
N LEU A 69 14.98 -7.35 -11.57
CA LEU A 69 14.83 -6.76 -10.26
C LEU A 69 14.59 -7.89 -9.24
N HIS A 70 15.46 -8.01 -8.24
CA HIS A 70 15.36 -9.08 -7.23
C HIS A 70 14.59 -8.67 -5.96
N ARG A 71 14.29 -7.37 -5.79
CA ARG A 71 13.58 -6.78 -4.65
C ARG A 71 12.77 -5.55 -5.08
N TYR A 72 11.76 -5.77 -5.91
CA TYR A 72 10.97 -4.67 -6.47
C TYR A 72 9.60 -4.50 -5.82
N VAL A 73 9.18 -5.34 -4.87
CA VAL A 73 7.91 -5.12 -4.17
C VAL A 73 8.16 -4.23 -2.97
N TRP A 74 7.46 -3.10 -2.92
CA TRP A 74 7.37 -2.23 -1.76
C TRP A 74 6.03 -2.44 -1.07
N HIS A 75 6.07 -2.53 0.25
CA HIS A 75 4.88 -2.71 1.10
C HIS A 75 4.98 -1.80 2.32
N CYS A 76 3.91 -1.04 2.56
CA CYS A 76 3.75 -0.21 3.74
C CYS A 76 2.37 -0.46 4.36
N THR A 77 2.32 -0.55 5.69
CA THR A 77 1.05 -0.58 6.43
C THR A 77 0.85 0.78 7.10
N ALA A 78 -0.30 1.40 6.83
CA ALA A 78 -0.76 2.61 7.50
C ALA A 78 -1.91 2.24 8.45
N LEU A 79 -1.83 2.71 9.68
CA LEU A 79 -2.76 2.36 10.75
C LEU A 79 -3.08 3.58 11.62
N THR A 80 -4.26 3.62 12.22
CA THR A 80 -4.64 4.57 13.26
C THR A 80 -4.36 4.02 14.66
N ALA A 81 -4.40 4.86 15.69
CA ALA A 81 -4.34 4.38 17.07
C ALA A 81 -5.59 3.55 17.41
N ARG A 82 -5.46 2.62 18.37
CA ARG A 82 -6.54 1.71 18.79
C ARG A 82 -7.81 2.45 19.26
N HIS A 83 -7.64 3.65 19.81
CA HIS A 83 -8.71 4.45 20.39
C HIS A 83 -9.26 5.51 19.43
N ASP A 84 -8.70 5.63 18.23
CA ASP A 84 -9.24 6.51 17.23
C ASP A 84 -10.58 5.98 16.70
N ARG A 85 -11.41 6.91 16.23
CA ARG A 85 -12.62 6.57 15.48
C ARG A 85 -12.24 5.81 14.19
N PRO A 86 -13.07 4.85 13.73
CA PRO A 86 -12.89 4.24 12.42
C PRO A 86 -12.92 5.28 11.28
N LEU A 87 -12.12 5.05 10.24
CA LEU A 87 -12.12 5.86 9.02
C LEU A 87 -12.86 5.13 7.88
N THR A 88 -13.51 5.90 7.01
CA THR A 88 -14.16 5.38 5.80
C THR A 88 -13.12 5.02 4.73
N ASP A 89 -13.49 4.18 3.76
CA ASP A 89 -12.60 3.82 2.65
C ASP A 89 -12.18 5.05 1.84
N THR A 90 -13.08 6.02 1.67
CA THR A 90 -12.76 7.31 1.02
C THR A 90 -11.66 8.06 1.77
N THR A 91 -11.75 8.15 3.10
CA THR A 91 -10.72 8.81 3.90
C THR A 91 -9.40 8.05 3.83
N TRP A 92 -9.45 6.72 3.90
CA TRP A 92 -8.24 5.90 3.73
C TRP A 92 -7.61 6.02 2.35
N ALA A 93 -8.40 6.12 1.28
CA ALA A 93 -7.91 6.34 -0.08
C ALA A 93 -7.19 7.70 -0.20
N GLN A 94 -7.70 8.74 0.45
CA GLN A 94 -7.03 10.05 0.51
C GLN A 94 -5.70 9.98 1.29
N ILE A 95 -5.68 9.26 2.41
CA ILE A 95 -4.46 9.00 3.18
C ILE A 95 -3.45 8.24 2.33
N ALA A 96 -3.88 7.18 1.64
CA ALA A 96 -3.04 6.37 0.75
C ALA A 96 -2.38 7.25 -0.32
N ALA A 97 -3.14 8.09 -1.02
CA ALA A 97 -2.62 8.98 -2.05
C ALA A 97 -1.51 9.91 -1.52
N ARG A 98 -1.72 10.51 -0.33
CA ARG A 98 -0.74 11.38 0.31
C ARG A 98 0.53 10.62 0.73
N LEU A 99 0.38 9.41 1.24
CA LEU A 99 1.52 8.57 1.63
C LEU A 99 2.32 8.08 0.43
N LEU A 100 1.65 7.74 -0.68
CA LEU A 100 2.31 7.32 -1.92
C LEU A 100 3.09 8.47 -2.58
N ASP A 101 2.53 9.69 -2.56
CA ASP A 101 3.20 10.91 -2.99
C ASP A 101 4.45 11.18 -2.12
N ALA A 102 4.28 11.21 -0.80
CA ALA A 102 5.38 11.41 0.14
C ALA A 102 6.47 10.34 0.02
N ALA A 103 6.09 9.09 -0.27
CA ALA A 103 7.01 7.98 -0.46
C ALA A 103 7.81 8.07 -1.78
N GLY A 104 7.37 8.89 -2.74
CA GLY A 104 7.93 8.93 -4.11
C GLY A 104 7.46 7.78 -4.99
N ILE A 105 6.46 7.01 -4.57
CA ILE A 105 5.90 5.87 -5.31
C ILE A 105 4.94 6.35 -6.40
N ALA A 106 4.06 7.29 -6.04
CA ALA A 106 3.13 7.92 -6.97
C ALA A 106 3.04 9.42 -6.69
N PRO A 107 4.07 10.20 -7.10
CA PRO A 107 4.01 11.66 -6.99
C PRO A 107 2.77 12.22 -7.68
N LEU A 108 2.15 13.24 -7.07
CA LEU A 108 0.93 13.84 -7.60
C LEU A 108 1.15 14.37 -9.03
N GLY A 109 0.29 13.94 -9.97
CA GLY A 109 0.37 14.33 -11.38
C GLY A 109 1.37 13.52 -12.23
N ASP A 110 2.11 12.58 -11.65
CA ASP A 110 3.07 11.75 -12.36
C ASP A 110 2.41 10.51 -13.01
N LEU A 111 2.04 10.65 -14.28
CA LEU A 111 1.44 9.59 -15.10
C LEU A 111 2.41 8.46 -15.44
N GLU A 112 3.69 8.58 -15.11
CA GLU A 112 4.71 7.56 -15.33
C GLU A 112 5.17 6.88 -14.03
N ALA A 113 4.54 7.21 -12.89
CA ALA A 113 4.93 6.67 -11.59
C ALA A 113 4.73 5.14 -11.46
N CYS A 114 5.12 4.58 -10.33
CA CYS A 114 5.00 3.15 -10.08
C CYS A 114 3.54 2.66 -10.14
N ARG A 115 3.36 1.37 -10.38
CA ARG A 115 2.07 0.70 -10.15
C ARG A 115 1.89 0.38 -8.68
N TRP A 116 0.71 0.68 -8.16
CA TRP A 116 0.39 0.56 -6.75
C TRP A 116 -1.09 0.24 -6.52
N ILE A 117 -1.37 -0.34 -5.36
CA ILE A 117 -2.70 -0.53 -4.79
C ILE A 117 -2.73 -0.13 -3.31
N ALA A 118 -3.91 0.22 -2.83
CA ALA A 118 -4.26 0.39 -1.43
C ALA A 118 -5.39 -0.60 -1.09
N LEU A 119 -5.12 -1.47 -0.12
CA LEU A 119 -6.01 -2.53 0.32
C LEU A 119 -6.45 -2.28 1.76
N ARG A 120 -7.76 -2.31 2.00
CA ARG A 120 -8.33 -2.32 3.34
C ARG A 120 -8.23 -3.73 3.88
N HIS A 121 -7.62 -3.88 5.06
CA HIS A 121 -7.46 -5.19 5.70
C HIS A 121 -8.28 -5.29 6.99
N ALA A 122 -8.31 -4.23 7.78
CA ALA A 122 -9.16 -4.12 8.96
C ALA A 122 -9.66 -2.69 9.16
N HIS A 123 -10.50 -2.50 10.18
CA HIS A 123 -11.11 -1.20 10.48
C HIS A 123 -10.09 -0.08 10.76
N ASP A 124 -8.92 -0.40 11.30
CA ASP A 124 -7.90 0.55 11.76
C ASP A 124 -6.67 0.63 10.85
N HIS A 125 -6.57 -0.18 9.79
CA HIS A 125 -5.38 -0.15 8.93
C HIS A 125 -5.60 -0.59 7.47
N ILE A 126 -4.70 -0.10 6.62
CA ILE A 126 -4.60 -0.41 5.19
C ILE A 126 -3.18 -0.85 4.83
N HIS A 127 -3.07 -1.58 3.73
CA HIS A 127 -1.81 -1.98 3.12
C HIS A 127 -1.62 -1.26 1.78
N LEU A 128 -0.50 -0.56 1.64
CA LEU A 128 -0.04 0.01 0.39
C LEU A 128 0.98 -0.95 -0.22
N VAL A 129 0.75 -1.37 -1.46
CA VAL A 129 1.66 -2.25 -2.20
C VAL A 129 2.02 -1.59 -3.52
N ALA A 130 3.29 -1.61 -3.88
CA ALA A 130 3.77 -1.09 -5.15
C ALA A 130 4.89 -1.93 -5.73
N THR A 131 5.07 -1.86 -7.05
CA THR A 131 6.28 -2.35 -7.70
C THR A 131 7.21 -1.16 -7.97
N LEU A 132 8.46 -1.28 -7.53
CA LEU A 132 9.54 -0.28 -7.65
C LEU A 132 10.10 -0.24 -9.08
N ALA A 133 9.20 -0.20 -10.05
CA ALA A 133 9.45 0.01 -11.46
C ALA A 133 8.43 1.03 -11.95
N ARG A 134 8.94 2.15 -12.48
CA ARG A 134 8.11 3.19 -13.08
C ARG A 134 7.70 2.80 -14.49
N GLN A 135 6.61 3.38 -15.00
CA GLN A 135 6.15 3.12 -16.36
C GLN A 135 7.14 3.62 -17.43
N ASP A 136 7.91 4.66 -17.11
CA ASP A 136 9.00 5.18 -17.94
C ASP A 136 10.31 4.37 -17.85
N GLY A 137 10.31 3.21 -17.19
CA GLY A 137 11.47 2.33 -17.09
C GLY A 137 12.55 2.78 -16.10
N ARG A 138 12.27 3.78 -15.24
CA ARG A 138 13.16 4.16 -14.13
C ARG A 138 12.78 3.44 -12.83
N ILE A 139 13.67 3.49 -11.84
CA ILE A 139 13.38 3.10 -10.45
C ILE A 139 12.96 4.36 -9.68
N PRO A 140 11.93 4.32 -8.81
CA PRO A 140 11.54 5.47 -8.00
C PRO A 140 12.65 5.86 -7.02
N GLU A 141 12.77 7.16 -6.73
CA GLU A 141 13.72 7.67 -5.73
C GLU A 141 13.17 7.44 -4.32
N MET A 142 13.79 6.52 -3.59
CA MET A 142 13.36 6.07 -2.27
C MET A 142 14.15 6.71 -1.14
N HIS A 143 15.22 7.46 -1.43
CA HIS A 143 16.03 8.11 -0.42
C HIS A 143 15.19 9.08 0.43
N GLY A 144 15.35 8.98 1.75
CA GLY A 144 14.66 9.82 2.73
C GLY A 144 13.13 9.68 2.73
N ASN A 145 12.55 8.68 2.05
CA ASN A 145 11.09 8.53 1.95
C ASN A 145 10.43 8.37 3.32
N TRP A 146 11.09 7.69 4.27
CA TRP A 146 10.53 7.43 5.59
C TRP A 146 10.30 8.73 6.37
N TYR A 147 11.21 9.70 6.27
CA TYR A 147 11.07 11.00 6.93
C TYR A 147 9.87 11.76 6.36
N ARG A 148 9.76 11.81 5.03
CA ARG A 148 8.64 12.46 4.31
C ARG A 148 7.30 11.81 4.63
N MET A 149 7.27 10.48 4.69
CA MET A 149 6.07 9.73 5.08
C MET A 149 5.70 10.00 6.54
N ARG A 150 6.69 10.05 7.45
CA ARG A 150 6.44 10.34 8.87
C ARG A 150 5.85 11.74 9.06
N GLU A 151 6.46 12.75 8.46
CA GLU A 151 5.95 14.13 8.46
C GLU A 151 4.53 14.20 7.87
N THR A 152 4.26 13.42 6.82
CA THR A 152 2.93 13.34 6.24
C THR A 152 1.92 12.67 7.16
N CYS A 153 2.29 11.62 7.89
CA CYS A 153 1.45 11.04 8.95
C CYS A 153 1.16 12.08 10.04
N ASP A 154 2.18 12.75 10.56
CA ASP A 154 2.01 13.72 11.64
C ASP A 154 1.03 14.86 11.23
N ARG A 155 1.09 15.32 9.97
CA ARG A 155 0.11 16.28 9.42
C ARG A 155 -1.28 15.70 9.29
N ILE A 156 -1.43 14.48 8.76
CA ILE A 156 -2.73 13.80 8.62
C ILE A 156 -3.39 13.61 9.99
N GLU A 157 -2.62 13.17 10.98
CA GLU A 157 -3.09 12.95 12.34
C GLU A 157 -3.61 14.27 12.94
N ALA A 158 -2.86 15.36 12.81
CA ALA A 158 -3.28 16.68 13.27
C ALA A 158 -4.54 17.19 12.53
N GLU A 159 -4.61 17.04 11.22
CA GLU A 159 -5.75 17.47 10.40
C GLU A 159 -7.04 16.69 10.70
N LEU A 160 -6.92 15.39 11.00
CA LEU A 160 -8.06 14.50 11.25
C LEU A 160 -8.41 14.35 12.74
N GLY A 161 -7.62 14.96 13.64
CA GLY A 161 -7.77 14.84 15.09
C GLY A 161 -7.50 13.44 15.61
N LEU A 162 -6.54 12.73 15.01
CA LEU A 162 -6.15 11.36 15.37
C LEU A 162 -4.96 11.36 16.34
N LEU A 163 -4.86 10.31 17.14
CA LEU A 163 -3.71 10.09 18.01
C LEU A 163 -2.51 9.58 17.19
N PRO A 164 -1.26 9.86 17.62
CA PRO A 164 -0.09 9.27 17.00
C PRO A 164 -0.18 7.74 17.03
N ALA A 165 -0.15 7.11 15.86
CA ALA A 165 -0.31 5.65 15.77
C ALA A 165 0.77 4.88 16.56
N GLN A 166 1.94 5.49 16.79
CA GLN A 166 3.03 4.91 17.59
C GLN A 166 2.78 4.92 19.10
N ALA A 167 1.88 5.77 19.60
CA ALA A 167 1.62 5.93 21.04
C ALA A 167 0.78 4.78 21.64
N SER A 168 0.30 3.84 20.82
CA SER A 168 -0.60 2.75 21.23
C SER A 168 0.10 1.44 21.62
N ARG A 169 1.43 1.46 21.80
CA ARG A 169 2.26 0.27 22.10
C ARG A 169 2.69 0.14 23.58
N THR A 170 2.19 0.99 24.45
CA THR A 170 2.35 0.92 25.92
C THR A 170 1.05 0.53 26.57
#